data_AF-A0A662SWJ1-F1
#
_entry.id   AF-A0A662SWJ1-F1
#
_cell.length_a   1.000
_cell.length_b   1.000
_cell.length_c   1.000
_cell.angle_alpha   90.00
_cell.angle_beta   90.00
_cell.angle_gamma   90.00
#
_symmetry.space_group_name_H-M   'P 1'
#
loop_
_entity.id
_entity.type
_entity.pdbx_description
1 polymer ?
#
loop_
_entity_poly.entity_id
_entity_poly.type
_entity_poly.pdbx_seq_one_letter_code
_entity_poly.pdbx_strand_id
1 'polypeptide(L)'
;MMESYLRWKRSLIEDFMESINLIHRMRDRIQRALGGLPQMVGQFRAYSLEEYIRDLIKARVKPKLGVYWNEDVVVWRRGVEECKMKFDVVVGRVRGGELVPSLIVEAKVDLDAPRLKALMLSSLPVERVYETRGAARLRVVECQ
;
A
#
# COMPACT_ATOMS: atom_id res chain seq x y z
N MET A 1 4.05 4.18 -27.18
CA MET A 1 3.54 3.57 -25.93
C MET A 1 4.68 3.22 -24.97
N MET A 2 5.70 2.46 -25.39
CA MET A 2 6.85 2.12 -24.54
C MET A 2 7.67 3.34 -24.07
N GLU A 3 7.96 4.29 -24.97
CA GLU A 3 8.69 5.52 -24.59
C GLU A 3 7.92 6.38 -23.57
N SER A 4 6.60 6.52 -23.74
CA SER A 4 5.74 7.23 -22.79
C SER A 4 5.72 6.54 -21.43
N TYR A 5 5.68 5.20 -21.41
CA TYR A 5 5.77 4.41 -20.18
C TYR A 5 7.13 4.58 -19.48
N LEU A 6 8.25 4.51 -20.22
CA LEU A 6 9.59 4.71 -19.64
C LEU A 6 9.79 6.13 -19.12
N ARG A 7 9.25 7.14 -19.81
CA ARG A 7 9.28 8.53 -19.35
C ARG A 7 8.48 8.72 -18.06
N TRP A 8 7.28 8.14 -17.99
CA TRP A 8 6.46 8.14 -16.79
C TRP A 8 7.13 7.42 -15.62
N LYS A 9 7.77 6.26 -15.87
CA LYS A 9 8.52 5.55 -14.84
C LYS A 9 9.67 6.40 -14.29
N ARG A 10 10.42 7.09 -15.16
CA ARG A 10 11.52 7.97 -14.73
C ARG A 10 11.02 9.15 -13.88
N SER A 11 9.97 9.85 -14.32
CA SER A 11 9.45 10.98 -13.56
C SER A 11 8.96 10.56 -12.18
N LEU A 12 8.31 9.40 -12.06
CA LEU A 12 7.88 8.86 -10.76
C LEU A 12 9.06 8.56 -9.82
N ILE A 13 10.16 8.03 -10.36
CA ILE A 13 11.37 7.78 -9.58
C ILE A 13 11.98 9.11 -9.12
N GLU A 14 12.07 10.10 -9.99
CA GLU A 14 12.58 11.44 -9.67
C GLU A 14 11.75 12.12 -8.57
N ASP A 15 10.42 12.14 -8.72
CA ASP A 15 9.48 12.72 -7.74
C ASP A 15 9.58 11.99 -6.38
N PHE A 16 9.69 10.67 -6.41
CA PHE A 16 9.86 9.86 -5.21
C PHE A 16 11.20 10.13 -4.52
N MET A 17 12.30 10.14 -5.26
CA MET A 17 13.64 10.40 -4.73
C MET A 17 13.75 11.83 -4.19
N GLU A 18 13.14 12.82 -4.84
CA GLU A 18 13.08 14.19 -4.33
C GLU A 18 12.35 14.24 -2.99
N SER A 19 11.21 13.55 -2.87
CA SER A 19 10.44 13.46 -1.64
C SER A 19 11.23 12.78 -0.50
N ILE A 20 11.89 11.65 -0.78
CA ILE A 20 12.74 10.96 0.21
C ILE A 20 13.92 11.84 0.65
N ASN A 21 14.57 12.52 -0.30
CA ASN A 21 15.66 13.44 0.00
C ASN A 21 15.20 14.65 0.81
N LEU A 22 13.99 15.16 0.55
CA LEU A 22 13.38 16.22 1.36
C LEU A 22 13.12 15.74 2.79
N ILE A 23 12.53 14.56 2.98
CA ILE A 23 12.31 13.95 4.29
C ILE A 23 13.63 13.79 5.04
N HIS A 24 14.69 13.32 4.35
CA HIS A 24 16.01 13.18 4.94
C HIS A 24 16.60 14.52 5.38
N ARG A 25 16.55 15.55 4.51
CA ARG A 25 17.01 16.91 4.83
C ARG A 25 16.23 17.55 5.99
N MET A 26 14.95 17.21 6.12
CA MET A 26 14.07 17.73 7.17
C MET A 26 14.03 16.84 8.42
N ARG A 27 14.86 15.80 8.50
CA ARG A 27 14.82 14.77 9.55
C ARG A 27 14.69 15.35 10.95
N ASP A 28 15.54 16.28 11.34
CA ASP A 28 15.55 16.83 12.70
C ASP A 28 14.30 17.65 13.02
N ARG A 29 13.70 18.27 12.00
CA ARG A 29 12.44 19.01 12.14
C ARG A 29 11.26 18.04 12.27
N ILE A 30 11.23 16.99 11.46
CA ILE A 30 10.22 15.93 11.52
C ILE A 30 10.31 15.20 12.86
N GLN A 31 11.52 14.81 13.28
CA GLN A 31 11.75 14.13 14.54
C GLN A 31 11.25 14.98 15.72
N ARG A 32 11.56 16.28 15.76
CA ARG A 32 11.04 17.18 16.81
C ARG A 32 9.51 17.31 16.77
N ALA A 33 8.92 17.44 15.58
CA ALA A 33 7.47 17.55 15.43
C ALA A 33 6.73 16.26 15.86
N LEU A 34 7.37 15.10 15.74
CA LEU A 34 6.79 13.79 16.06
C LEU A 34 7.23 13.25 17.43
N GLY A 35 7.56 14.13 18.38
CA GLY A 35 7.84 13.72 19.77
C GLY A 35 9.29 13.29 20.04
N GLY A 36 10.23 13.63 19.16
CA GLY A 36 11.68 13.51 19.38
C GLY A 36 12.27 12.12 19.12
N LEU A 37 11.44 11.14 18.76
CA LEU A 37 11.84 9.74 18.62
C LEU A 37 12.34 9.42 17.20
N PRO A 38 13.57 8.90 17.01
CA PRO A 38 14.14 8.63 15.68
C PRO A 38 13.29 7.70 14.80
N GLN A 39 12.63 6.71 15.39
CA GLN A 39 11.76 5.76 14.69
C GLN A 39 10.57 6.44 13.99
N MET A 40 10.14 7.61 14.47
CA MET A 40 9.02 8.36 13.90
C MET A 40 9.34 8.90 12.51
N VAL A 41 10.63 9.18 12.23
CA VAL A 41 11.07 9.60 10.89
C VAL A 41 10.91 8.44 9.89
N GLY A 42 11.26 7.22 10.33
CA GLY A 42 11.06 6.01 9.52
C GLY A 42 9.59 5.73 9.25
N GLN A 43 8.74 5.88 10.26
CA GLN A 43 7.27 5.75 10.12
C GLN A 43 6.69 6.84 9.21
N PHE A 44 7.10 8.09 9.38
CA PHE A 44 6.67 9.19 8.52
C PHE A 44 6.99 8.89 7.06
N ARG A 45 8.22 8.45 6.78
CA ARG A 45 8.65 8.05 5.43
C ARG A 45 7.78 6.93 4.83
N ALA A 46 7.41 5.94 5.64
CA ALA A 46 6.51 4.86 5.20
C ALA A 46 5.11 5.39 4.89
N TYR A 47 4.49 6.13 5.82
CA TYR A 47 3.15 6.69 5.64
C TYR A 47 3.07 7.69 4.48
N SER A 48 4.10 8.49 4.23
CA SER A 48 4.14 9.39 3.08
C SER A 48 4.11 8.62 1.75
N LEU A 49 4.78 7.46 1.66
CA LEU A 49 4.74 6.62 0.47
C LEU A 49 3.36 5.97 0.30
N GLU A 50 2.78 5.45 1.38
CA GLU A 50 1.42 4.89 1.38
C GLU A 50 0.40 5.92 0.90
N GLU A 51 0.45 7.14 1.44
CA GLU A 51 -0.39 8.27 1.05
C GLU A 51 -0.25 8.62 -0.43
N TYR A 52 0.99 8.75 -0.91
CA TYR A 52 1.26 9.07 -2.30
C TYR A 52 0.65 8.03 -3.26
N ILE A 53 0.85 6.74 -2.97
CA ILE A 53 0.30 5.65 -3.76
C ILE A 53 -1.23 5.64 -3.70
N ARG A 54 -1.82 5.84 -2.52
CA ARG A 54 -3.26 5.98 -2.32
C ARG A 54 -3.83 7.07 -3.23
N ASP A 55 -3.21 8.24 -3.26
CA ASP A 55 -3.72 9.38 -4.03
C ASP A 55 -3.57 9.19 -5.54
N LEU A 56 -2.46 8.59 -5.99
CA LEU A 56 -2.30 8.16 -7.39
C LEU A 56 -3.40 7.17 -7.82
N ILE A 57 -3.70 6.19 -6.97
CA ILE A 57 -4.74 5.20 -7.23
C ILE A 57 -6.12 5.90 -7.23
N LYS A 58 -6.42 6.72 -6.23
CA LYS A 58 -7.69 7.44 -6.09
C LYS A 58 -7.98 8.35 -7.29
N ALA A 59 -6.97 8.96 -7.88
CA ALA A 59 -7.10 9.77 -9.08
C ALA A 59 -7.49 8.96 -10.34
N ARG A 60 -7.34 7.63 -10.34
CA ARG A 60 -7.55 6.74 -11.51
C ARG A 60 -8.66 5.71 -11.31
N VAL A 61 -9.04 5.43 -10.08
CA VAL A 61 -10.06 4.44 -9.76
C VAL A 61 -11.46 4.92 -10.18
N LYS A 62 -12.27 3.99 -10.69
CA LYS A 62 -13.65 4.28 -11.12
C LYS A 62 -14.50 4.77 -9.93
N PRO A 63 -15.47 5.68 -10.11
CA PRO A 63 -16.29 6.22 -9.02
C PRO A 63 -17.06 5.19 -8.17
N LYS A 64 -17.23 3.96 -8.68
CA LYS A 64 -17.95 2.86 -8.01
C LYS A 64 -17.08 2.06 -7.03
N LEU A 65 -15.78 2.35 -6.94
CA LEU A 65 -14.83 1.72 -6.02
C LEU A 65 -14.29 2.79 -5.08
N GLY A 66 -14.21 2.46 -3.80
CA GLY A 66 -13.50 3.29 -2.82
C GLY A 66 -12.02 2.92 -2.78
N VAL A 67 -11.19 3.87 -2.34
CA VAL A 67 -9.78 3.67 -2.01
C VAL A 67 -9.63 3.94 -0.52
N TYR A 68 -9.19 2.92 0.20
CA TYR A 68 -9.16 2.87 1.66
C TYR A 68 -7.72 2.73 2.13
N TRP A 69 -7.36 3.40 3.23
CA TRP A 69 -6.00 3.42 3.78
C TRP A 69 -6.00 2.74 5.15
N ASN A 70 -5.12 1.75 5.35
CA ASN A 70 -4.91 1.09 6.64
C ASN A 70 -6.17 0.43 7.23
N GLU A 71 -7.04 -0.08 6.34
CA GLU A 71 -8.31 -0.70 6.67
C GLU A 71 -8.20 -2.21 6.86
N ASP A 72 -9.10 -2.74 7.68
CA ASP A 72 -9.20 -4.16 7.98
C ASP A 72 -9.93 -4.91 6.87
N VAL A 73 -9.30 -5.97 6.37
CA VAL A 73 -9.85 -6.89 5.36
C VAL A 73 -9.93 -8.28 5.95
N VAL A 74 -11.07 -8.97 5.77
CA VAL A 74 -11.23 -10.35 6.23
C VAL A 74 -10.32 -11.26 5.41
N VAL A 75 -9.48 -12.04 6.08
CA VAL A 75 -8.50 -12.94 5.45
C VAL A 75 -8.74 -14.41 5.80
N TRP A 76 -9.64 -14.68 6.74
CA TRP A 76 -10.12 -16.02 7.06
C TRP A 76 -11.48 -15.93 7.76
N ARG A 77 -12.34 -16.92 7.53
CA ARG A 77 -13.65 -17.04 8.19
C ARG A 77 -14.01 -18.51 8.43
N ARG A 78 -14.58 -18.82 9.58
CA ARG A 78 -15.21 -20.11 9.89
C ARG A 78 -16.45 -19.89 10.75
N GLY A 79 -17.63 -20.07 10.16
CA GLY A 79 -18.89 -19.77 10.84
C GLY A 79 -18.97 -18.28 11.20
N VAL A 80 -19.10 -17.98 12.49
CA VAL A 80 -19.15 -16.59 13.03
C VAL A 80 -17.78 -16.00 13.33
N GLU A 81 -16.71 -16.80 13.30
CA GLU A 81 -15.35 -16.35 13.57
C GLU A 81 -14.72 -15.79 12.30
N GLU A 82 -14.07 -14.63 12.42
CA GLU A 82 -13.32 -14.00 11.34
C GLU A 82 -11.97 -13.48 11.82
N CYS A 83 -10.97 -13.58 10.94
CA CYS A 83 -9.66 -12.96 11.12
C CYS A 83 -9.51 -11.83 10.09
N LYS A 84 -9.05 -10.67 10.55
CA LYS A 84 -8.81 -9.49 9.72
C LYS A 84 -7.34 -9.11 9.74
N MET A 85 -6.88 -8.58 8.62
CA MET A 85 -5.56 -7.97 8.50
C MET A 85 -5.70 -6.57 7.94
N LYS A 86 -4.84 -5.66 8.43
CA LYS A 86 -4.70 -4.32 7.87
C LYS A 86 -3.79 -4.37 6.66
N PHE A 87 -4.17 -3.62 5.64
CA PHE A 87 -3.37 -3.44 4.43
C PHE A 87 -3.14 -1.95 4.18
N ASP A 88 -1.96 -1.61 3.63
CA ASP A 88 -1.58 -0.22 3.40
C ASP A 88 -2.63 0.50 2.53
N VAL A 89 -2.97 -0.04 1.36
CA VAL A 89 -4.04 0.51 0.51
C VAL A 89 -4.95 -0.60 -0.03
N VAL A 90 -6.26 -0.41 0.10
CA VAL A 90 -7.28 -1.32 -0.43
C VAL A 90 -8.19 -0.58 -1.39
N VAL A 91 -8.39 -1.11 -2.59
CA VAL A 91 -9.42 -0.63 -3.52
C VAL A 91 -10.55 -1.65 -3.54
N GLY A 92 -11.77 -1.22 -3.27
CA GLY A 92 -12.88 -2.16 -3.11
C GLY A 92 -14.24 -1.51 -2.96
N ARG A 93 -15.22 -2.30 -2.51
CA ARG A 93 -16.57 -1.83 -2.19
C ARG A 93 -16.96 -2.30 -0.81
N VAL A 94 -17.65 -1.45 -0.08
CA VAL A 94 -18.32 -1.87 1.15
C VAL A 94 -19.64 -2.56 0.78
N ARG A 95 -19.86 -3.77 1.29
CA ARG A 95 -21.11 -4.54 1.13
C ARG A 95 -21.51 -5.10 2.49
N GLY A 96 -22.71 -4.75 2.97
CA GLY A 96 -23.19 -5.23 4.27
C GLY A 96 -22.26 -4.88 5.44
N GLY A 97 -21.53 -3.75 5.36
CA GLY A 97 -20.55 -3.33 6.36
C GLY A 97 -19.14 -3.93 6.20
N GLU A 98 -18.95 -4.88 5.27
CA GLU A 98 -17.64 -5.50 5.00
C GLU A 98 -16.96 -4.85 3.78
N LEU A 99 -15.67 -4.54 3.89
CA LEU A 99 -14.84 -4.09 2.78
C LEU A 99 -14.43 -5.29 1.91
N VAL A 100 -15.02 -5.39 0.72
CA VAL A 100 -14.66 -6.42 -0.27
C VAL A 100 -13.57 -5.87 -1.20
N PRO A 101 -12.32 -6.38 -1.12
CA PRO A 101 -11.21 -5.90 -1.91
C PRO A 101 -11.33 -6.33 -3.38
N SER A 102 -10.92 -5.45 -4.27
CA SER A 102 -10.71 -5.71 -5.71
C SER A 102 -9.22 -5.56 -6.08
N LEU A 103 -8.48 -4.78 -5.30
CA LEU A 103 -7.03 -4.65 -5.36
C LEU A 103 -6.53 -4.34 -3.94
N ILE A 104 -5.43 -4.97 -3.55
CA ILE A 104 -4.69 -4.65 -2.32
C ILE A 104 -3.28 -4.25 -2.75
N VAL A 105 -2.76 -3.19 -2.14
CA VAL A 105 -1.43 -2.66 -2.40
C VAL A 105 -0.71 -2.50 -1.07
N GLU A 106 0.46 -3.10 -0.99
CA GLU A 106 1.40 -2.94 0.12
C GLU A 106 2.58 -2.10 -0.37
N ALA A 107 2.85 -1.01 0.32
CA ALA A 107 3.82 0.02 -0.05
C ALA A 107 4.94 0.04 0.97
N LYS A 108 6.12 -0.47 0.58
CA LYS A 108 7.30 -0.51 1.45
C LYS A 108 8.41 0.34 0.83
N VAL A 109 9.00 1.21 1.66
CA VAL A 109 10.13 2.08 1.24
C VAL A 109 11.37 1.25 0.93
N ASP A 110 11.61 0.21 1.73
CA ASP A 110 12.71 -0.73 1.56
C ASP A 110 12.13 -2.15 1.58
N LEU A 111 12.33 -2.93 0.52
CA LEU A 111 11.86 -4.31 0.41
C LEU A 111 13.03 -5.27 0.65
N ASP A 112 12.98 -6.04 1.73
CA ASP A 112 13.92 -7.12 2.03
C ASP A 112 13.22 -8.48 2.05
N ALA A 113 14.01 -9.56 2.09
CA ALA A 113 13.47 -10.92 2.07
C ALA A 113 12.43 -11.21 3.17
N PRO A 114 12.61 -10.75 4.44
CA PRO A 114 11.58 -10.86 5.47
C PRO A 114 10.27 -10.14 5.12
N ARG A 115 10.34 -8.89 4.64
CA ARG A 115 9.14 -8.12 4.24
C ARG A 115 8.43 -8.75 3.05
N LEU A 116 9.18 -9.25 2.07
CA LEU A 116 8.62 -9.98 0.94
C LEU A 116 7.92 -11.26 1.40
N LYS A 117 8.53 -12.04 2.30
CA LYS A 117 7.92 -13.23 2.87
C LYS A 117 6.62 -12.90 3.62
N ALA A 118 6.61 -11.83 4.41
CA ALA A 118 5.41 -11.38 5.12
C ALA A 118 4.28 -10.98 4.14
N LEU A 119 4.61 -10.29 3.04
CA LEU A 119 3.67 -9.98 1.97
C LEU A 119 3.08 -11.26 1.37
N MET A 120 3.90 -12.24 1.01
CA MET A 120 3.41 -13.50 0.44
C MET A 120 2.53 -14.29 1.42
N LEU A 121 2.86 -14.28 2.71
CA LEU A 121 2.05 -14.96 3.73
C LEU A 121 0.71 -14.26 3.97
N SER A 122 0.66 -12.93 3.85
CA SER A 122 -0.58 -12.16 3.99
C SER A 122 -1.50 -12.24 2.76
N SER A 123 -0.95 -12.46 1.56
CA SER A 123 -1.75 -12.54 0.33
C SER A 123 -2.51 -13.87 0.18
N LEU A 124 -1.92 -15.00 0.61
CA LEU A 124 -2.52 -16.33 0.44
C LEU A 124 -3.91 -16.49 1.10
N PRO A 125 -4.15 -16.02 2.33
CA PRO A 125 -5.46 -16.17 2.97
C PRO A 125 -6.51 -15.24 2.34
N VAL A 126 -6.12 -14.03 1.91
CA VAL A 126 -6.99 -13.12 1.16
C VAL A 126 -7.51 -13.77 -0.12
N GLU A 127 -6.62 -14.38 -0.91
CA GLU A 127 -7.00 -15.07 -2.16
C GLU A 127 -8.01 -16.20 -1.92
N ARG A 128 -7.92 -16.89 -0.77
CA ARG A 128 -8.87 -17.94 -0.39
C ARG A 128 -10.25 -17.39 -0.01
N VAL A 129 -10.31 -16.24 0.68
CA VAL A 129 -11.60 -15.64 1.10
C VAL A 129 -12.34 -15.04 -0.08
N TYR A 130 -11.63 -14.34 -0.97
CA TYR A 130 -12.24 -13.61 -2.08
C TYR A 130 -12.13 -14.34 -3.42
N GLU A 131 -11.97 -15.67 -3.38
CA GLU A 131 -11.85 -16.62 -4.50
C GLU A 131 -12.20 -15.97 -5.86
N THR A 132 -11.14 -15.62 -6.58
CA THR A 132 -11.19 -14.70 -7.71
C THR A 132 -12.13 -15.16 -8.83
N ARG A 133 -13.24 -14.45 -9.04
CA ARG A 133 -13.90 -14.32 -10.36
C ARG A 133 -13.02 -13.52 -11.34
N GLY A 134 -11.80 -13.98 -11.58
CA GLY A 134 -10.79 -13.33 -12.42
C GLY A 134 -9.55 -12.95 -11.61
N ALA A 135 -8.52 -13.80 -11.67
CA ALA A 135 -7.29 -13.74 -10.89
C ALA A 135 -6.62 -12.35 -10.89
N ALA A 136 -6.50 -11.72 -9.71
CA ALA A 136 -5.48 -10.71 -9.47
C ALA A 136 -4.21 -11.45 -9.06
N ARG A 137 -3.26 -11.60 -9.98
CA ARG A 137 -1.90 -12.07 -9.64
C ARG A 137 -1.24 -11.05 -8.72
N LEU A 138 -0.66 -11.48 -7.60
CA LEU A 138 0.29 -10.68 -6.83
C LEU A 138 1.32 -10.09 -7.80
N ARG A 139 1.36 -8.76 -7.92
CA ARG A 139 2.38 -8.05 -8.68
C ARG A 139 3.25 -7.30 -7.68
N VAL A 140 4.42 -7.84 -7.41
CA VAL A 140 5.46 -7.11 -6.70
C VAL A 140 6.06 -6.13 -7.71
N VAL A 141 5.89 -4.84 -7.45
CA VAL A 141 6.56 -3.79 -8.21
C VAL A 141 7.64 -3.23 -7.29
N GLU A 142 8.88 -3.63 -7.57
CA GLU A 142 10.04 -3.04 -6.90
C GLU A 142 10.40 -1.74 -7.64
N CYS A 143 10.36 -0.62 -6.91
CA CYS A 143 10.91 0.64 -7.39
C CYS A 143 12.39 0.68 -6.98
N GLN A 144 13.27 0.29 -7.90
CA GLN A 144 14.72 0.53 -7.80
C GLN A 144 15.06 1.96 -8.21
#